data_AF-A0A7X2SW63-F1
#
_entry.id   AF-A0A7X2SW63-F1
#
_cell.length_a   1.000
_cell.length_b   1.000
_cell.length_c   1.000
_cell.angle_alpha   90.00
_cell.angle_beta   90.00
_cell.angle_gamma   90.00
#
_symmetry.space_group_name_H-M   'P 1'
#
loop_
_entity.id
_entity.type
_entity.pdbx_description
1 polymer ?
#
loop_
_entity_poly.entity_id
_entity_poly.type
_entity_poly.pdbx_seq_one_letter_code
_entity_poly.pdbx_strand_id
1 'polypeptide(L)' 'PFDQYGVCASLIQDKAGLSQPATSLCLKALHNAGLVEASKVGKWTYYRRAEPRIREITDAVTQSLQAL' A
#
# COMPACT_ATOMS: atom_id res chain seq x y z
N PRO A 1 -12.27 -12.48 3.77
CA PRO A 1 -11.53 -11.78 4.85
C PRO A 1 -10.50 -10.76 4.33
N PHE A 2 -9.70 -11.13 3.33
CA PHE A 2 -8.76 -10.21 2.66
C PHE A 2 -9.47 -9.09 1.88
N ASP A 3 -10.65 -9.36 1.32
CA ASP A 3 -11.43 -8.34 0.60
C ASP A 3 -11.96 -7.22 1.50
N GLN A 4 -12.10 -7.47 2.80
CA GLN A 4 -12.69 -6.50 3.73
C GLN A 4 -11.65 -5.59 4.37
N TYR A 5 -10.53 -6.15 4.84
CA TYR A 5 -9.52 -5.39 5.58
C TYR A 5 -8.15 -5.34 4.90
N GLY A 6 -7.89 -6.24 3.93
CA GLY A 6 -6.59 -6.38 3.30
C GLY A 6 -5.64 -7.28 4.09
N VAL A 7 -4.35 -6.93 4.07
CA VAL A 7 -3.25 -7.75 4.61
C VAL A 7 -2.66 -7.08 5.84
N CYS A 8 -2.37 -7.84 6.89
CA CYS A 8 -1.76 -7.29 8.10
C CYS A 8 -0.32 -6.83 7.85
N ALA A 9 0.10 -5.79 8.58
CA ALA A 9 1.45 -5.23 8.46
C ALA A 9 2.58 -6.27 8.65
N SER A 10 2.39 -7.26 9.53
CA SER A 10 3.38 -8.31 9.78
C SER A 10 3.57 -9.25 8.59
N LEU A 11 2.50 -9.60 7.88
CA LEU A 11 2.61 -10.43 6.68
C LEU A 11 3.26 -9.66 5.53
N ILE A 12 2.99 -8.36 5.42
CA ILE A 12 3.66 -7.49 4.44
C ILE A 12 5.15 -7.42 4.75
N GLN A 13 5.52 -7.25 6.02
CA GLN A 13 6.92 -7.24 6.46
C GLN A 13 7.63 -8.54 6.06
N ASP A 14 7.04 -9.68 6.41
CA ASP A 14 7.59 -11.02 6.10
C ASP A 14 7.81 -11.20 4.59
N LYS A 15 6.85 -10.78 3.77
CA LYS A 15 6.95 -10.85 2.30
C LYS A 15 7.87 -9.82 1.67
N ALA A 16 7.98 -8.63 2.24
CA ALA A 16 8.86 -7.59 1.73
C ALA A 16 10.33 -7.85 2.10
N GLY A 17 10.60 -8.72 3.07
CA GLY A 17 11.96 -8.96 3.56
C GLY A 17 12.59 -7.73 4.24
N LEU A 18 11.75 -6.78 4.66
CA LEU A 18 12.18 -5.52 5.26
C LEU A 18 12.12 -5.59 6.79
N SER A 19 12.91 -4.74 7.45
CA SER A 19 12.76 -4.54 8.90
C SER A 19 11.39 -3.92 9.22
N GLN A 20 10.91 -4.11 10.45
CA GLN A 20 9.62 -3.58 10.90
C GLN A 20 9.55 -2.04 10.77
N PRO A 21 10.60 -1.27 11.13
CA PRO A 21 10.63 0.17 10.93
C PRO A 21 10.60 0.57 9.45
N ALA A 22 11.36 -0.13 8.58
CA ALA A 22 11.38 0.15 7.15
C ALA A 22 10.02 -0.14 6.49
N THR A 23 9.41 -1.27 6.83
CA THR A 23 8.07 -1.63 6.36
C THR A 23 7.03 -0.60 6.77
N SER A 24 7.05 -0.18 8.05
CA SER A 24 6.14 0.84 8.57
C SER A 24 6.32 2.18 7.84
N LEU A 25 7.56 2.60 7.60
CA LEU A 25 7.87 3.83 6.86
C LEU A 25 7.31 3.78 5.43
N CYS A 26 7.57 2.68 4.70
CA CYS A 26 7.07 2.50 3.34
C CYS A 26 5.53 2.49 3.31
N LEU A 27 4.89 1.75 4.21
CA LEU A 27 3.43 1.68 4.28
C LEU A 27 2.81 3.04 4.61
N LYS A 28 3.46 3.84 5.48
CA LYS A 28 3.01 5.21 5.78
C LYS A 28 3.15 6.13 4.57
N ALA A 29 4.24 6.02 3.81
CA ALA A 29 4.41 6.79 2.58
C ALA A 29 3.34 6.43 1.53
N LEU A 30 3.09 5.13 1.31
CA LEU A 30 2.04 4.65 0.41
C LEU A 30 0.65 5.10 0.86
N HIS A 31 0.38 5.07 2.16
CA HIS A 31 -0.91 5.52 2.71
C HIS A 31 -1.11 7.03 2.50
N ASN A 32 -0.09 7.84 2.81
CA ASN A 32 -0.13 9.29 2.59
C ASN A 32 -0.31 9.66 1.11
N ALA A 33 0.23 8.84 0.19
CA ALA A 33 0.03 9.00 -1.25
C ALA A 33 -1.36 8.54 -1.74
N GLY A 34 -2.18 7.96 -0.86
CA GLY A 34 -3.49 7.40 -1.20
C GLY A 34 -3.42 6.10 -2.00
N LEU A 35 -2.24 5.48 -2.10
CA LEU A 35 -2.04 4.22 -2.84
C LEU A 35 -2.54 3.00 -2.04
N VAL A 36 -2.56 3.11 -0.71
CA VAL A 36 -3.10 2.07 0.17
C VAL A 36 -3.99 2.68 1.25
N GLU A 37 -5.04 1.93 1.60
CA GLU A 37 -5.93 2.21 2.71
C GLU A 37 -5.46 1.45 3.94
N ALA A 38 -5.43 2.12 5.09
CA ALA A 38 -5.09 1.50 6.36
C ALA A 38 -6.35 1.35 7.22
N SER A 39 -6.63 0.12 7.67
CA SER A 39 -7.75 -0.20 8.56
C SER A 39 -7.24 -0.81 9.85
N LYS A 40 -7.61 -0.22 10.98
CA LYS A 40 -7.27 -0.76 12.30
C LYS A 40 -8.36 -1.71 12.77
N VAL A 41 -8.02 -2.99 12.93
CA VAL A 41 -8.94 -4.02 13.41
C VAL A 41 -8.35 -4.67 14.65
N GLY A 42 -8.94 -4.37 15.81
CA GLY A 42 -8.42 -4.79 17.11
C GLY A 42 -7.01 -4.23 17.36
N LYS A 43 -6.03 -5.13 17.54
CA LYS A 43 -4.63 -4.77 17.79
C LYS A 43 -3.79 -4.60 16.52
N TRP A 44 -4.32 -4.94 15.36
CA TRP A 44 -3.55 -5.01 14.11
C TRP A 44 -4.01 -3.96 13.11
N THR A 45 -3.05 -3.39 12.38
CA THR A 45 -3.31 -2.55 11.21
C THR A 45 -3.22 -3.41 9.97
N TYR A 46 -4.26 -3.33 9.15
CA TYR A 46 -4.35 -3.98 7.86
C TYR A 46 -4.23 -2.93 6.76
N TYR A 47 -3.64 -3.32 5.64
CA TYR A 47 -3.44 -2.48 4.48
C TYR A 47 -4.11 -3.12 3.26
N ARG A 48 -4.84 -2.30 2.51
CA ARG A 48 -5.48 -2.67 1.26
C ARG A 48 -5.03 -1.73 0.16
N ARG A 49 -4.90 -2.24 -1.06
CA ARG A 49 -4.59 -1.43 -2.24
C ARG A 49 -5.79 -0.59 -2.65
N ALA A 50 -5.57 0.70 -2.87
CA ALA A 50 -6.54 1.58 -3.48
C ALA A 50 -6.44 1.46 -5.01
N GLU A 51 -7.02 0.41 -5.58
CA GLU A 51 -6.93 0.11 -7.02
C GLU A 51 -7.27 1.30 -7.94
N PRO A 52 -8.31 2.12 -7.66
CA PRO A 52 -8.58 3.31 -8.48
C PRO A 52 -7.39 4.28 -8.52
N ARG A 53 -6.82 4.57 -7.34
CA ARG A 53 -5.70 5.52 -7.20
C ARG A 53 -4.40 4.98 -7.81
N ILE A 54 -4.16 3.68 -7.66
CA ILE A 54 -3.02 3.01 -8.27
C ILE A 54 -3.13 3.08 -9.80
N ARG A 55 -4.33 2.83 -10.36
CA ARG A 55 -4.56 2.92 -11.80
C ARG A 55 -4.33 4.35 -12.30
N GLU A 56 -4.92 5.35 -11.67
CA GLU A 56 -4.72 6.77 -12.03
C GLU A 56 -3.23 7.15 -12.10
N ILE A 57 -2.45 6.77 -11.08
CA ILE A 57 -1.02 7.11 -11.02
C ILE A 57 -0.24 6.31 -12.05
N THR A 58 -0.56 5.04 -12.25
CA THR A 58 0.09 4.20 -13.26
C THR A 58 -0.14 4.76 -14.65
N ASP A 59 -1.38 5.10 -14.98
CA ASP A 59 -1.76 5.67 -16.27
C ASP A 59 -1.06 7.02 -16.50
N ALA A 60 -1.02 7.88 -15.48
CA ALA A 60 -0.32 9.17 -15.55
C ALA A 60 1.19 9.02 -15.76
N VAL A 61 1.83 8.06 -15.08
CA VAL A 61 3.26 7.76 -15.26
C VAL A 61 3.52 7.19 -16.65
N THR A 62 2.72 6.23 -17.10
CA THR A 62 2.83 5.64 -18.45
C THR A 62 2.68 6.70 -19.52
N GLN A 63 1.68 7.59 -19.41
CA GLN A 63 1.49 8.67 -20.36
C GLN A 63 2.67 9.66 -20.35
N SER A 64 3.21 9.98 -19.17
CA SER A 64 4.39 10.85 -19.04
C SER A 64 5.63 10.25 -19.68
N LEU A 65 5.83 8.93 -19.54
CA LEU A 65 6.96 8.22 -20.16
C LEU A 65 6.82 8.08 -21.68
N GLN A 66 5.59 8.00 -22.19
CA GLN A 66 5.30 7.93 -23.63
C GLN A 66 5.38 9.28 -24.35
N ALA A 67 5.31 10.39 -23.59
CA ALA A 67 5.45 11.74 -24.10
C ALA A 67 6.92 12.20 -24.20
N LEU A 68 7.87 11.35 -23.80
CA LEU A 68 9.31 11.51 -23.98
C LEU A 68 9.77 10.84 -25.29
#